data_AF-A0A925WKR1-F1
#
_entry.id   AF-A0A925WKR1-F1
#
_cell.length_a   1.000
_cell.length_b   1.000
_cell.length_c   1.000
_cell.angle_alpha   90.00
_cell.angle_beta   90.00
_cell.angle_gamma   90.00
#
_symmetry.space_group_name_H-M   'P 1'
#
loop_
_entity.id
_entity.type
_entity.pdbx_description
1 polymer ?
#
loop_
_entity_poly.entity_id
_entity_poly.type
_entity_poly.pdbx_seq_one_letter_code
_entity_poly.pdbx_strand_id
1 'polypeptide(L)'
;YQGSVLDGAPLAGCDVVWCRNVLLYFSPERAAQAETVLRASVAPGGWLFLGHSELLKQPDAQWRTNLFPGAPIYQKALPNGTLTAPPAVERSASTQTKGLSPLSQDFALGDAIRAYQAGDPDQTEAALIRLTESQPGLGAAWVLWAALAADRQQPEVAHRYLDTALALDPLYGDAHYVRALLYQEAGATDDATQALRAALYCQRDHLLAAYTLGGIYAEAGVFDKAVKLWEVVRRAATVLPSDQRLADFSEVRAGQLLALVAEQLEAWG
;
A
#
# COMPACT_ATOMS: atom_id res chain seq x y z
N TYR A 1 -20.12 -4.12 19.20
CA TYR A 1 -21.11 -5.21 19.38
C TYR A 1 -20.46 -6.49 18.86
N GLN A 2 -20.19 -7.48 19.71
CA GLN A 2 -19.75 -8.82 19.26
C GLN A 2 -21.01 -9.67 19.06
N GLY A 3 -21.48 -9.76 17.82
CA GLY A 3 -22.54 -10.67 17.42
C GLY A 3 -22.05 -11.50 16.23
N SER A 4 -22.39 -12.78 16.17
CA SER A 4 -22.10 -13.59 14.98
C SER A 4 -22.96 -13.14 13.82
N VAL A 5 -22.42 -13.19 12.60
CA VAL A 5 -23.20 -12.95 11.36
C VAL A 5 -24.38 -13.93 11.21
N LEU A 6 -24.37 -15.05 11.94
CA LEU A 6 -25.41 -16.08 11.92
C LEU A 6 -26.54 -15.85 12.94
N ASP A 7 -26.38 -14.93 13.90
CA ASP A 7 -27.31 -14.80 15.04
C ASP A 7 -28.54 -13.91 14.76
N GLY A 8 -28.74 -13.46 13.51
CA GLY A 8 -29.87 -12.60 13.12
C GLY A 8 -29.61 -11.11 13.37
N ALA A 9 -30.24 -10.25 12.55
CA ALA A 9 -29.78 -8.91 12.22
C ALA A 9 -29.96 -7.84 13.33
N PRO A 10 -28.87 -7.23 13.84
CA PRO A 10 -28.92 -5.92 14.48
C PRO A 10 -28.85 -4.77 13.46
N LEU A 11 -28.71 -5.06 12.16
CA LEU A 11 -28.27 -4.12 11.12
C LEU A 11 -29.14 -4.22 9.85
N ALA A 12 -30.45 -4.12 9.97
CA ALA A 12 -31.33 -4.01 8.81
C ALA A 12 -31.31 -2.57 8.24
N GLY A 13 -31.27 -2.44 6.92
CA GLY A 13 -31.35 -1.14 6.25
C GLY A 13 -30.01 -0.42 6.06
N CYS A 14 -28.90 -1.16 5.99
CA CYS A 14 -27.59 -0.58 5.72
C CYS A 14 -27.44 -0.18 4.24
N ASP A 15 -26.95 1.03 3.99
CA ASP A 15 -26.60 1.48 2.64
C ASP A 15 -25.37 0.73 2.09
N VAL A 16 -24.45 0.34 2.98
CA VAL A 16 -23.24 -0.42 2.62
C VAL A 16 -22.91 -1.47 3.66
N VAL A 17 -22.54 -2.67 3.19
CA VAL A 17 -22.06 -3.80 4.02
C VAL A 17 -20.75 -4.33 3.47
N TRP A 18 -19.73 -4.48 4.34
CA TRP A 18 -18.46 -5.12 4.02
C TRP A 18 -18.34 -6.46 4.72
N CYS A 19 -18.06 -7.52 3.96
CA CYS A 19 -17.82 -8.86 4.46
C CYS A 19 -16.59 -9.45 3.77
N ARG A 20 -15.40 -9.13 4.27
CA ARG A 20 -14.13 -9.56 3.67
C ARG A 20 -13.60 -10.82 4.38
N ASN A 21 -13.47 -11.91 3.63
CA ASN A 21 -12.88 -13.19 3.99
C ASN A 21 -13.62 -13.99 5.08
N VAL A 22 -14.85 -13.64 5.45
CA VAL A 22 -15.57 -14.34 6.53
C VAL A 22 -16.25 -15.62 6.04
N LEU A 23 -16.76 -15.63 4.81
CA LEU A 23 -17.53 -16.76 4.27
C LEU A 23 -16.64 -17.97 3.96
N LEU A 24 -15.35 -17.74 3.68
CA LEU A 24 -14.36 -18.80 3.44
C LEU A 24 -14.16 -19.72 4.65
N TYR A 25 -14.45 -19.25 5.86
CA TYR A 25 -14.30 -20.03 7.09
C TYR A 25 -15.54 -20.85 7.47
N PHE A 26 -16.65 -20.69 6.73
CA PHE A 26 -17.88 -21.43 7.00
C PHE A 26 -18.03 -22.66 6.11
N SER A 27 -18.63 -23.71 6.68
CA SER A 27 -19.19 -24.81 5.89
C SER A 27 -20.18 -24.26 4.85
N PRO A 28 -20.37 -24.92 3.69
CA PRO A 28 -21.25 -24.43 2.63
C PRO A 28 -22.64 -23.99 3.10
N GLU A 29 -23.26 -24.74 4.02
CA GLU A 29 -24.58 -24.42 4.60
C GLU A 29 -24.57 -23.13 5.42
N ARG A 30 -23.58 -22.98 6.31
CA ARG A 30 -23.39 -21.75 7.11
C ARG A 30 -23.01 -20.54 6.27
N ALA A 31 -22.23 -20.74 5.21
CA ALA A 31 -21.91 -19.67 4.26
C ALA A 31 -23.18 -19.18 3.56
N ALA A 32 -24.06 -20.09 3.14
CA ALA A 32 -25.36 -19.75 2.56
C ALA A 32 -26.28 -19.02 3.56
N GLN A 33 -26.29 -19.44 4.83
CA GLN A 33 -27.02 -18.75 5.89
C GLN A 33 -26.50 -17.33 6.13
N ALA A 34 -25.17 -17.16 6.21
CA ALA A 34 -24.54 -15.86 6.34
C ALA A 34 -24.83 -14.97 5.12
N GLU A 35 -24.82 -15.53 3.91
CA GLU A 35 -25.21 -14.83 2.69
C GLU A 35 -26.66 -14.32 2.76
N THR A 36 -27.61 -15.13 3.24
CA THR A 36 -29.00 -14.70 3.46
C THR A 36 -29.09 -13.53 4.44
N VAL A 37 -28.36 -13.59 5.56
CA VAL A 37 -28.35 -12.51 6.55
C VAL A 37 -27.76 -11.24 5.96
N LEU A 38 -26.60 -11.31 5.30
CA LEU A 38 -25.95 -10.17 4.66
C LEU A 38 -26.86 -9.50 3.63
N ARG A 39 -27.56 -10.29 2.81
CA ARG A 39 -28.52 -9.78 1.82
C ARG A 39 -29.72 -9.08 2.45
N ALA A 40 -30.20 -9.59 3.58
CA ALA A 40 -31.31 -8.99 4.32
C ALA A 40 -30.90 -7.65 4.97
N SER A 41 -29.65 -7.55 5.42
CA SER A 41 -29.11 -6.34 6.06
C SER A 41 -28.99 -5.14 5.12
N VAL A 42 -28.77 -5.37 3.82
CA VAL A 42 -28.59 -4.30 2.83
C VAL A 42 -29.94 -3.68 2.43
N ALA A 43 -30.02 -2.36 2.51
CA ALA A 43 -31.15 -1.56 2.04
C ALA A 43 -31.33 -1.67 0.51
N PRO A 44 -32.56 -1.49 -0.03
CA PRO A 44 -32.74 -1.35 -1.47
C PRO A 44 -31.89 -0.21 -2.02
N GLY A 45 -31.14 -0.44 -3.10
CA GLY A 45 -30.16 0.50 -3.64
C GLY A 45 -28.78 0.47 -2.96
N GLY A 46 -28.63 -0.31 -1.88
CA GLY A 46 -27.38 -0.45 -1.14
C GLY A 46 -26.39 -1.45 -1.73
N TRP A 47 -25.20 -1.49 -1.14
CA TRP A 47 -24.02 -2.17 -1.68
C TRP A 47 -23.45 -3.22 -0.72
N LEU A 48 -23.03 -4.36 -1.27
CA LEU A 48 -22.38 -5.45 -0.56
C LEU A 48 -21.00 -5.74 -1.17
N PHE A 49 -19.97 -5.68 -0.34
CA PHE A 49 -18.58 -5.92 -0.71
C PHE A 49 -18.11 -7.24 -0.11
N LEU A 50 -17.68 -8.17 -0.96
CA LEU A 50 -17.07 -9.43 -0.56
C LEU A 50 -15.54 -9.40 -0.74
N GLY A 51 -14.82 -10.34 -0.13
CA GLY A 51 -13.40 -10.55 -0.39
C GLY A 51 -13.12 -11.02 -1.82
N HIS A 52 -11.87 -10.89 -2.27
CA HIS A 52 -11.46 -11.19 -3.66
C HIS A 52 -11.69 -12.65 -4.09
N SER A 53 -11.76 -13.57 -3.12
CA SER A 53 -11.95 -15.00 -3.34
C SER A 53 -13.38 -15.47 -3.02
N GLU A 54 -14.29 -14.54 -2.75
CA GLU A 54 -15.65 -14.81 -2.31
C GLU A 54 -16.66 -14.34 -3.35
N LEU A 55 -17.66 -15.19 -3.62
CA LEU A 55 -18.73 -14.92 -4.57
C LEU A 55 -20.07 -15.23 -3.90
N LEU A 56 -21.08 -14.40 -4.17
CA LEU A 56 -22.47 -14.78 -3.94
C LEU A 56 -22.77 -15.99 -4.82
N LYS A 57 -23.15 -17.10 -4.19
CA LYS A 57 -23.35 -18.37 -4.90
C LYS A 57 -24.78 -18.51 -5.41
N GLN A 58 -25.72 -17.79 -4.80
CA GLN A 58 -27.14 -17.88 -5.16
C GLN A 58 -27.51 -16.75 -6.13
N PRO A 59 -27.91 -17.08 -7.37
CA PRO A 59 -28.44 -16.07 -8.29
C PRO A 59 -29.77 -15.53 -7.74
N ASP A 60 -29.88 -14.22 -7.65
CA ASP A 60 -31.09 -13.53 -7.18
C ASP A 60 -31.33 -12.32 -8.08
N ALA A 61 -32.53 -12.22 -8.65
CA ALA A 61 -32.92 -11.15 -9.56
C ALA A 61 -32.86 -9.75 -8.91
N GLN A 62 -32.88 -9.68 -7.58
CA GLN A 62 -32.75 -8.44 -6.84
C GLN A 62 -31.30 -7.95 -6.70
N TRP A 63 -30.31 -8.75 -7.11
CA TRP A 63 -28.90 -8.45 -6.93
C TRP A 63 -28.16 -8.39 -8.25
N ARG A 64 -27.48 -7.27 -8.49
CA ARG A 64 -26.62 -7.09 -9.65
C ARG A 64 -25.16 -7.15 -9.24
N THR A 65 -24.39 -7.96 -9.95
CA THR A 65 -22.93 -7.99 -9.84
C THR A 65 -22.32 -6.88 -10.69
N ASN A 66 -21.61 -5.96 -10.05
CA ASN A 66 -20.80 -4.93 -10.70
C ASN A 66 -19.32 -5.35 -10.62
N LEU A 67 -18.69 -5.55 -11.77
CA LEU A 67 -17.29 -5.97 -11.86
C LEU A 67 -16.39 -4.72 -11.77
N PHE A 68 -15.68 -4.57 -10.66
CA PHE A 68 -14.64 -3.57 -10.49
C PHE A 68 -13.26 -4.23 -10.60
N PRO A 69 -12.19 -3.49 -10.97
CA PRO A 69 -10.85 -4.06 -11.03
C PRO A 69 -10.42 -4.64 -9.68
N GLY A 70 -10.39 -5.96 -9.57
CA GLY A 70 -9.95 -6.70 -8.39
C GLY A 70 -11.03 -7.57 -7.72
N ALA A 71 -12.29 -7.13 -7.63
CA ALA A 71 -13.34 -7.90 -6.97
C ALA A 71 -14.76 -7.59 -7.49
N PRO A 72 -15.68 -8.57 -7.47
CA PRO A 72 -17.09 -8.31 -7.72
C PRO A 72 -17.72 -7.58 -6.53
N ILE A 73 -18.46 -6.52 -6.83
CA ILE A 73 -19.23 -5.75 -5.86
C ILE A 73 -20.71 -5.92 -6.20
N TYR A 74 -21.54 -6.16 -5.21
CA TYR A 74 -22.96 -6.46 -5.42
C TYR A 74 -23.84 -5.28 -5.02
N GLN A 75 -24.85 -4.99 -5.82
CA GLN A 75 -25.81 -3.93 -5.54
C GLN A 75 -27.22 -4.50 -5.51
N LYS A 76 -27.98 -4.13 -4.48
CA LYS A 76 -29.39 -4.50 -4.35
C LYS A 76 -30.24 -3.54 -5.16
N ALA A 77 -31.09 -4.07 -6.03
CA ALA A 77 -32.02 -3.27 -6.83
C ALA A 77 -33.03 -2.54 -5.93
N LEU A 78 -33.49 -1.38 -6.38
CA LEU A 78 -34.64 -0.71 -5.77
C LEU A 78 -35.93 -1.52 -6.02
N PRO A 79 -37.01 -1.29 -5.26
CA PRO A 79 -38.27 -2.05 -5.40
C PRO A 79 -38.91 -1.95 -6.79
N ASN A 80 -38.58 -0.89 -7.54
CA ASN A 80 -39.02 -0.67 -8.92
C ASN A 80 -38.09 -1.31 -9.98
N GLY A 81 -37.12 -2.13 -9.56
CA GLY A 81 -36.14 -2.78 -10.43
C GLY A 81 -35.06 -1.85 -10.98
N THR A 82 -35.10 -0.55 -10.68
CA THR A 82 -34.02 0.37 -11.06
C THR A 82 -32.83 0.25 -10.12
N LEU A 83 -31.65 0.51 -10.67
CA LEU A 83 -30.42 0.54 -9.90
C LEU A 83 -30.14 1.98 -9.53
N THR A 84 -29.71 2.21 -8.31
CA THR A 84 -29.10 3.49 -7.97
C THR A 84 -27.83 3.62 -8.80
N ALA A 85 -27.60 4.78 -9.42
CA ALA A 85 -26.27 5.06 -9.93
C ALA A 85 -25.28 4.86 -8.76
N PRO A 86 -24.05 4.37 -9.00
CA PRO A 86 -23.01 4.47 -7.98
C PRO A 86 -23.08 5.89 -7.43
N PRO A 87 -23.08 6.09 -6.08
CA PRO A 87 -23.08 7.43 -5.54
C PRO A 87 -22.05 8.19 -6.32
N ALA A 88 -22.47 9.30 -6.95
CA ALA A 88 -21.55 10.12 -7.70
C ALA A 88 -20.46 10.44 -6.70
N VAL A 89 -19.32 9.76 -6.86
CA VAL A 89 -18.10 10.19 -6.25
C VAL A 89 -17.92 11.50 -7.00
N GLU A 90 -18.43 12.60 -6.41
CA GLU A 90 -17.61 13.78 -6.35
C GLU A 90 -16.29 13.20 -5.89
N ARG A 91 -15.44 12.93 -6.88
CA ARG A 91 -14.04 12.86 -6.64
C ARG A 91 -13.81 14.25 -6.10
N SER A 92 -13.96 14.42 -4.78
CA SER A 92 -13.02 15.23 -4.05
C SER A 92 -11.74 14.82 -4.70
N ALA A 93 -11.16 15.72 -5.47
CA ALA A 93 -9.96 15.48 -6.23
C ALA A 93 -8.80 15.32 -5.23
N SER A 94 -8.92 14.38 -4.29
CA SER A 94 -7.87 13.52 -3.87
C SER A 94 -7.73 12.34 -4.85
N THR A 95 -7.90 12.58 -6.16
CA THR A 95 -6.75 12.35 -7.03
C THR A 95 -5.66 13.36 -6.65
N GLN A 96 -5.14 13.24 -5.42
CA GLN A 96 -3.72 13.30 -5.31
C GLN A 96 -3.31 12.07 -6.12
N THR A 97 -2.91 12.31 -7.36
CA THR A 97 -1.62 11.79 -7.75
C THR A 97 -0.68 12.10 -6.58
N LYS A 98 -0.62 11.20 -5.59
CA LYS A 98 0.71 10.78 -5.16
C LYS A 98 1.27 10.17 -6.45
N GLY A 99 2.04 10.83 -7.31
CA GLY A 99 2.90 11.96 -7.06
C GLY A 99 3.86 11.50 -6.00
N LEU A 100 4.95 10.86 -6.43
CA LEU A 100 6.16 10.59 -5.66
C LEU A 100 6.13 11.35 -4.35
N SER A 101 6.17 10.64 -3.21
CA SER A 101 6.08 11.22 -1.86
C SER A 101 6.58 12.65 -1.92
N PRO A 102 5.68 13.67 -1.90
CA PRO A 102 6.08 15.02 -2.22
C PRO A 102 7.22 15.36 -1.27
N LEU A 103 8.36 15.83 -1.82
CA LEU A 103 9.47 16.35 -1.02
C LEU A 103 8.85 17.16 0.10
N SER A 104 9.11 16.74 1.33
CA SER A 104 8.37 17.25 2.48
C SER A 104 8.42 18.78 2.47
N GLN A 105 7.24 19.43 2.45
CA GLN A 105 7.14 20.90 2.48
C GLN A 105 7.53 21.46 3.86
N ASP A 106 7.74 20.58 4.83
CA ASP A 106 8.33 20.91 6.11
C ASP A 106 9.80 21.30 5.92
N PHE A 107 10.09 22.58 6.12
CA PHE A 107 11.44 23.12 5.96
C PHE A 107 12.47 22.45 6.89
N ALA A 108 12.08 22.07 8.11
CA ALA A 108 12.98 21.45 9.08
C ALA A 108 13.29 20.00 8.70
N LEU A 109 12.30 19.27 8.18
CA LEU A 109 12.54 17.96 7.55
C LEU A 109 13.42 18.10 6.30
N GLY A 110 13.18 19.13 5.48
CA GLY A 110 14.01 19.44 4.32
C GLY A 110 15.48 19.70 4.68
N ASP A 111 15.77 20.35 5.81
CA ASP A 111 17.13 20.53 6.33
C ASP A 111 17.76 19.19 6.74
N ALA A 112 17.03 18.36 7.49
CA ALA A 112 17.51 17.04 7.90
C ALA A 112 17.81 16.14 6.69
N ILE A 113 16.93 16.16 5.70
CA ILE A 113 17.11 15.44 4.43
C ILE A 113 18.38 15.95 3.72
N ARG A 114 18.54 17.27 3.57
CA ARG A 114 19.74 17.83 2.92
C ARG A 114 21.03 17.43 3.63
N ALA A 115 21.04 17.46 4.96
CA ALA A 115 22.20 17.03 5.75
C ALA A 115 22.51 15.54 5.55
N TYR A 116 21.47 14.70 5.55
CA TYR A 116 21.60 13.26 5.31
C TYR A 116 22.19 12.98 3.94
N GLN A 117 21.64 13.62 2.91
CA GLN A 117 22.08 13.50 1.52
C GLN A 117 23.49 14.05 1.29
N ALA A 118 23.94 15.01 2.10
CA ALA A 118 25.31 15.51 2.08
C ALA A 118 26.31 14.53 2.72
N GLY A 119 25.83 13.44 3.34
CA GLY A 119 26.68 12.49 4.06
C GLY A 119 27.25 13.08 5.35
N ASP A 120 26.58 14.06 5.94
CA ASP A 120 26.97 14.67 7.22
C ASP A 120 26.12 14.08 8.35
N PRO A 121 26.57 12.99 9.01
CA PRO A 121 25.76 12.29 10.01
C PRO A 121 25.55 13.14 11.27
N ASP A 122 26.47 14.05 11.60
CA ASP A 122 26.40 14.88 12.80
C ASP A 122 25.34 15.98 12.62
N GLN A 123 25.34 16.65 11.46
CA GLN A 123 24.29 17.63 11.13
C GLN A 123 22.93 16.96 10.97
N THR A 124 22.88 15.77 10.38
CA THR A 124 21.64 14.99 10.23
C THR A 124 21.04 14.68 11.59
N GLU A 125 21.85 14.11 12.49
CA GLU A 125 21.43 13.77 13.85
C GLU A 125 20.96 15.01 14.62
N ALA A 126 21.72 16.11 14.58
CA ALA A 126 21.33 17.34 15.25
C ALA A 126 20.01 17.91 14.71
N ALA A 127 19.77 17.85 13.39
CA ALA A 127 18.51 18.27 12.79
C ALA A 127 17.35 17.36 13.18
N LEU A 128 17.58 16.04 13.15
CA LEU A 128 16.58 15.04 13.50
C LEU A 128 16.18 15.08 14.97
N ILE A 129 17.10 15.34 15.91
CA ILE A 129 16.79 15.55 17.33
C ILE A 129 15.79 16.70 17.48
N ARG A 130 16.10 17.88 16.93
CA ARG A 130 15.20 19.04 17.01
C ARG A 130 13.85 18.77 16.35
N LEU A 131 13.86 18.03 15.24
CA LEU A 131 12.66 17.72 14.49
C LEU A 131 11.74 16.76 15.26
N THR A 132 12.26 15.69 15.85
CA THR A 132 11.45 14.74 16.61
C THR A 132 11.05 15.26 17.99
N GLU A 133 11.81 16.18 18.59
CA GLU A 133 11.39 16.91 19.79
C GLU A 133 10.21 17.85 19.51
N SER A 134 10.26 18.60 18.41
CA SER A 134 9.21 19.56 18.05
C SER A 134 7.99 18.91 17.39
N GLN A 135 8.20 17.83 16.64
CA GLN A 135 7.19 17.14 15.83
C GLN A 135 7.31 15.61 15.96
N PRO A 136 7.05 15.03 17.15
CA PRO A 136 7.18 13.59 17.38
C PRO A 136 6.24 12.73 16.52
N GLY A 137 5.16 13.31 15.99
CA GLY A 137 4.21 12.63 15.10
C GLY A 137 4.63 12.58 13.62
N LEU A 138 5.78 13.15 13.25
CA LEU A 138 6.24 13.21 11.87
C LEU A 138 6.91 11.88 11.46
N GLY A 139 6.13 10.95 10.91
CA GLY A 139 6.61 9.62 10.50
C GLY A 139 7.84 9.64 9.58
N ALA A 140 7.92 10.61 8.67
CA ALA A 140 9.06 10.81 7.76
C ALA A 140 10.40 11.01 8.50
N ALA A 141 10.40 11.74 9.63
CA ALA A 141 11.59 11.96 10.44
C ALA A 141 12.10 10.65 11.06
N TRP A 142 11.18 9.77 11.47
CA TRP A 142 11.53 8.46 12.02
C TRP A 142 12.05 7.50 10.95
N VAL A 143 11.56 7.58 9.71
CA VAL A 143 12.16 6.84 8.59
C VAL A 143 13.57 7.33 8.30
N LEU A 144 13.82 8.64 8.34
CA LEU A 144 15.15 9.19 8.14
C LEU A 144 16.12 8.82 9.28
N TRP A 145 15.64 8.78 10.52
CA TRP A 145 16.37 8.21 11.67
C TRP A 145 16.75 6.74 11.43
N ALA A 146 15.83 5.94 10.88
CA ALA A 146 16.10 4.55 10.57
C ALA A 146 17.17 4.40 9.48
N ALA A 147 17.12 5.22 8.44
CA ALA A 147 18.12 5.24 7.38
C ALA A 147 19.51 5.61 7.93
N LEU A 148 19.60 6.66 8.76
CA LEU A 148 20.86 7.03 9.42
C LEU A 148 21.40 5.92 10.34
N ALA A 149 20.53 5.22 11.07
CA ALA A 149 20.92 4.10 11.92
C ALA A 149 21.41 2.89 11.08
N ALA A 150 20.79 2.64 9.93
CA ALA A 150 21.22 1.60 8.99
C ALA A 150 22.62 1.90 8.43
N ASP A 151 22.88 3.14 8.02
CA ASP A 151 24.21 3.58 7.53
C ASP A 151 25.29 3.44 8.62
N ARG A 152 24.91 3.60 9.89
CA ARG A 152 25.78 3.39 11.06
C ARG A 152 25.90 1.91 11.46
N GLN A 153 25.36 0.99 10.68
CA GLN A 153 25.37 -0.46 10.93
C GLN A 153 24.73 -0.83 12.28
N GLN A 154 23.61 -0.16 12.62
CA GLN A 154 22.81 -0.39 13.81
C GLN A 154 21.39 -0.86 13.44
N PRO A 155 21.24 -2.07 12.88
CA PRO A 155 19.97 -2.54 12.32
C PRO A 155 18.86 -2.67 13.38
N GLU A 156 19.18 -3.05 14.62
CA GLU A 156 18.18 -3.15 15.70
C GLU A 156 17.61 -1.78 16.07
N VAL A 157 18.45 -0.74 16.03
CA VAL A 157 18.03 0.65 16.28
C VAL A 157 17.18 1.14 15.11
N ALA A 158 17.60 0.85 13.87
CA ALA A 158 16.84 1.19 12.68
C ALA A 158 15.43 0.57 12.71
N HIS A 159 15.30 -0.71 13.07
CA HIS A 159 14.00 -1.37 13.21
C HIS A 159 13.09 -0.68 14.24
N ARG A 160 13.61 -0.23 15.38
CA ARG A 160 12.83 0.51 16.40
C ARG A 160 12.32 1.86 15.88
N TYR A 161 13.13 2.58 15.11
CA TYR A 161 12.67 3.82 14.47
C TYR A 161 11.59 3.55 13.42
N LEU A 162 11.71 2.47 12.66
CA LEU A 162 10.67 2.05 11.73
C LEU A 162 9.39 1.61 12.47
N ASP A 163 9.49 0.94 13.62
CA ASP A 163 8.34 0.60 14.45
C ASP A 163 7.62 1.87 14.95
N THR A 164 8.39 2.90 15.30
CA THR A 164 7.84 4.21 15.68
C THR A 164 7.12 4.86 14.50
N ALA A 165 7.71 4.87 13.31
CA ALA A 165 7.07 5.39 12.10
C ALA A 165 5.76 4.65 11.76
N LEU A 166 5.78 3.32 11.84
CA LEU A 166 4.62 2.47 11.51
C LEU A 166 3.54 2.48 12.61
N ALA A 167 3.89 2.80 13.85
CA ALA A 167 2.91 3.04 14.90
C ALA A 167 2.13 4.35 14.66
N LEU A 168 2.79 5.36 14.05
CA LEU A 168 2.15 6.62 13.66
C LEU A 168 1.28 6.45 12.41
N ASP A 169 1.80 5.75 11.40
CA ASP A 169 1.07 5.42 10.17
C ASP A 169 1.45 4.00 9.67
N PRO A 170 0.59 2.99 9.89
CA PRO A 170 0.83 1.63 9.39
C PRO A 170 0.90 1.54 7.85
N LEU A 171 0.37 2.54 7.14
CA LEU A 171 0.36 2.62 5.68
C LEU A 171 1.50 3.48 5.12
N TYR A 172 2.56 3.70 5.90
CA TYR A 172 3.72 4.45 5.46
C TYR A 172 4.65 3.60 4.59
N GLY A 173 4.49 3.71 3.27
CA GLY A 173 5.18 2.87 2.28
C GLY A 173 6.70 2.90 2.39
N ASP A 174 7.26 4.10 2.59
CA ASP A 174 8.70 4.32 2.76
C ASP A 174 9.29 3.57 3.96
N ALA A 175 8.55 3.47 5.08
CA ALA A 175 9.00 2.71 6.25
C ALA A 175 9.08 1.20 5.95
N HIS A 176 8.11 0.66 5.23
CA HIS A 176 8.15 -0.74 4.79
C HIS A 176 9.28 -0.98 3.78
N TYR A 177 9.58 -0.01 2.90
CA TYR A 177 10.69 -0.12 1.97
C TYR A 177 12.05 -0.12 2.68
N VAL A 178 12.31 0.83 3.59
CA VAL A 178 13.58 0.85 4.37
C VAL A 178 13.72 -0.42 5.21
N ARG A 179 12.60 -0.93 5.78
CA ARG A 179 12.60 -2.23 6.47
C ARG A 179 13.02 -3.38 5.56
N ALA A 180 12.56 -3.39 4.31
CA ALA A 180 12.95 -4.40 3.35
C ALA A 180 14.45 -4.36 3.03
N LEU A 181 15.03 -3.17 2.90
CA LEU A 181 16.47 -3.02 2.68
C LEU A 181 17.29 -3.62 3.82
N LEU A 182 16.88 -3.37 5.08
CA LEU A 182 17.52 -4.00 6.25
C LEU A 182 17.44 -5.54 6.20
N TYR A 183 16.29 -6.09 5.81
CA TYR A 183 16.14 -7.53 5.65
C TYR A 183 17.00 -8.09 4.51
N GLN A 184 17.15 -7.36 3.40
CA GLN A 184 18.04 -7.78 2.32
C GLN A 184 19.50 -7.80 2.76
N GLU A 185 19.95 -6.78 3.48
CA GLU A 185 21.32 -6.72 4.02
C GLU A 185 21.59 -7.87 5.01
N ALA A 186 20.56 -8.27 5.78
CA ALA A 186 20.60 -9.44 6.65
C ALA A 186 20.47 -10.80 5.91
N GLY A 187 20.24 -10.81 4.59
CA GLY A 187 19.99 -12.03 3.81
C GLY A 187 18.61 -12.68 4.06
N ALA A 188 17.69 -11.99 4.75
CA ALA A 188 16.34 -12.44 5.05
C ALA A 188 15.39 -12.15 3.86
N THR A 189 15.60 -12.85 2.74
CA THR A 189 14.91 -12.58 1.46
C THR A 189 13.38 -12.68 1.54
N ASP A 190 12.85 -13.60 2.33
CA ASP A 190 11.39 -13.77 2.49
C ASP A 190 10.76 -12.58 3.22
N ASP A 191 11.40 -12.10 4.30
CA ASP A 191 10.97 -10.94 5.06
C ASP A 191 11.09 -9.66 4.23
N ALA A 192 12.18 -9.51 3.47
CA ALA A 192 12.34 -8.43 2.51
C ALA A 192 11.22 -8.42 1.46
N THR A 193 10.88 -9.59 0.91
CA THR A 193 9.78 -9.72 -0.06
C THR A 193 8.44 -9.33 0.54
N GLN A 194 8.18 -9.72 1.79
CA GLN A 194 6.94 -9.34 2.49
C GLN A 194 6.88 -7.83 2.73
N ALA A 195 7.97 -7.22 3.19
CA ALA A 195 8.07 -5.78 3.42
C ALA A 195 7.93 -4.97 2.12
N LEU A 196 8.53 -5.41 1.00
CA LEU A 196 8.35 -4.76 -0.31
C LEU A 196 6.91 -4.84 -0.82
N ARG A 197 6.24 -5.97 -0.60
CA ARG A 197 4.82 -6.11 -0.91
C ARG A 197 3.96 -5.20 -0.04
N ALA A 198 4.31 -5.03 1.23
CA ALA A 198 3.65 -4.08 2.11
C ALA A 198 3.87 -2.64 1.62
N ALA A 199 5.09 -2.27 1.22
CA ALA A 199 5.38 -0.96 0.63
C ALA A 199 4.52 -0.70 -0.62
N LEU A 200 4.42 -1.66 -1.53
CA LEU A 200 3.59 -1.56 -2.75
C LEU A 200 2.09 -1.60 -2.49
N TYR A 201 1.65 -2.25 -1.41
CA TYR A 201 0.25 -2.20 -0.97
C TYR A 201 -0.11 -0.81 -0.45
N CYS A 202 0.78 -0.23 0.36
CA CYS A 202 0.62 1.11 0.94
C CYS A 202 0.73 2.21 -0.11
N GLN A 203 1.69 2.07 -1.02
CA GLN A 203 1.99 3.01 -2.09
C GLN A 203 2.25 2.26 -3.39
N ARG A 204 1.21 2.16 -4.21
CA ARG A 204 1.24 1.38 -5.46
C ARG A 204 2.26 1.90 -6.47
N ASP A 205 2.58 3.18 -6.43
CA ASP A 205 3.55 3.87 -7.28
C ASP A 205 4.94 3.98 -6.64
N HIS A 206 5.24 3.19 -5.60
CA HIS A 206 6.56 3.18 -4.96
C HIS A 206 7.61 2.54 -5.87
N LEU A 207 8.26 3.37 -6.69
CA LEU A 207 9.14 2.91 -7.78
C LEU A 207 10.34 2.11 -7.28
N LEU A 208 10.97 2.54 -6.19
CA LEU A 208 12.10 1.84 -5.60
C LEU A 208 11.69 0.44 -5.09
N ALA A 209 10.58 0.32 -4.35
CA ALA A 209 10.06 -0.96 -3.90
C ALA A 209 9.73 -1.92 -5.06
N ALA A 210 9.12 -1.42 -6.13
CA ALA A 210 8.83 -2.22 -7.31
C ALA A 210 10.10 -2.70 -8.03
N TYR A 211 11.10 -1.82 -8.17
CA TYR A 211 12.39 -2.16 -8.76
C TYR A 211 13.11 -3.23 -7.94
N THR A 212 13.22 -3.03 -6.63
CA THR A 212 13.90 -3.95 -5.71
C THR A 212 13.21 -5.30 -5.65
N LEU A 213 11.87 -5.34 -5.61
CA LEU A 213 11.12 -6.60 -5.67
C LEU A 213 11.31 -7.32 -7.02
N GLY A 214 11.45 -6.56 -8.12
CA GLY A 214 11.82 -7.11 -9.41
C GLY A 214 13.17 -7.81 -9.38
N GLY A 215 14.18 -7.18 -8.75
CA GLY A 215 15.50 -7.79 -8.52
C GLY A 215 15.43 -9.11 -7.76
N ILE A 216 14.70 -9.15 -6.64
CA ILE A 216 14.51 -10.39 -5.86
C ILE A 216 13.85 -11.48 -6.72
N TYR A 217 12.85 -11.13 -7.56
CA TYR A 217 12.25 -12.12 -8.45
C TYR A 217 13.21 -12.61 -9.54
N ALA A 218 14.07 -11.76 -10.08
CA ALA A 218 15.08 -12.16 -11.06
C ALA A 218 16.11 -13.11 -10.44
N GLU A 219 16.60 -12.80 -9.24
CA GLU A 219 17.51 -13.68 -8.47
C GLU A 219 16.87 -15.05 -8.17
N ALA A 220 15.57 -15.07 -7.90
CA ALA A 220 14.80 -16.30 -7.71
C ALA A 220 14.45 -17.03 -9.02
N GLY A 221 14.87 -16.52 -10.19
CA GLY A 221 14.58 -17.11 -11.50
C GLY A 221 13.14 -16.92 -11.99
N VAL A 222 12.35 -16.05 -11.34
CA VAL A 222 10.94 -15.78 -11.66
C VAL A 222 10.85 -14.54 -12.57
N PHE A 223 11.47 -14.62 -13.74
CA PHE A 223 11.67 -13.48 -14.65
C PHE A 223 10.38 -12.81 -15.11
N ASP A 224 9.31 -13.58 -15.36
CA ASP A 224 8.00 -13.02 -15.75
C ASP A 224 7.48 -11.98 -14.76
N LYS A 225 7.72 -12.17 -13.46
CA LYS A 225 7.30 -11.23 -12.42
C LYS A 225 8.25 -10.04 -12.33
N ALA A 226 9.55 -10.28 -12.50
CA ALA A 226 10.58 -9.23 -12.52
C ALA A 226 10.32 -8.24 -13.67
N VAL A 227 10.20 -8.73 -14.90
CA VAL A 227 9.93 -7.93 -16.10
C VAL A 227 8.64 -7.12 -15.95
N LYS A 228 7.55 -7.73 -15.44
CA LYS A 228 6.29 -6.99 -15.19
C LYS A 228 6.47 -5.81 -14.24
N LEU A 229 7.23 -5.98 -13.15
CA LEU A 229 7.49 -4.91 -12.20
C LEU A 229 8.37 -3.82 -12.82
N TRP A 230 9.45 -4.21 -13.49
CA TRP A 230 10.34 -3.27 -14.16
C TRP A 230 9.67 -2.50 -15.29
N GLU A 231 8.73 -3.10 -16.03
CA GLU A 231 7.91 -2.36 -16.99
C GLU A 231 7.04 -1.30 -16.32
N VAL A 232 6.44 -1.61 -15.17
CA VAL A 232 5.65 -0.64 -14.40
C VAL A 232 6.55 0.52 -13.96
N VAL A 233 7.74 0.22 -13.44
CA VAL A 233 8.72 1.24 -13.04
C VAL A 233 9.14 2.08 -14.25
N ARG A 234 9.48 1.46 -15.39
CA ARG A 234 9.86 2.17 -16.62
C ARG A 234 8.78 3.16 -17.05
N ARG A 235 7.53 2.70 -17.15
CA ARG A 235 6.39 3.54 -17.58
C ARG A 235 6.18 4.71 -16.64
N ALA A 236 6.24 4.48 -15.32
CA ALA A 236 6.04 5.52 -14.33
C ALA A 236 7.22 6.49 -14.25
N ALA A 237 8.47 6.02 -14.35
CA ALA A 237 9.64 6.87 -14.27
C ALA A 237 9.87 7.71 -15.54
N THR A 238 9.41 7.26 -16.72
CA THR A 238 9.58 7.99 -18.00
C THR A 238 8.90 9.36 -18.02
N VAL A 239 7.83 9.54 -17.23
CA VAL A 239 7.08 10.80 -17.16
C VAL A 239 7.63 11.78 -16.12
N LEU A 240 8.68 11.39 -15.38
CA LEU A 240 9.30 12.22 -14.36
C LEU A 240 10.48 13.01 -14.95
N PRO A 241 10.76 14.23 -14.45
CA PRO A 241 12.02 14.90 -14.68
C PRO A 241 13.20 14.00 -14.29
N SER A 242 14.20 13.91 -15.15
CA SER A 242 15.35 13.02 -14.95
C SER A 242 16.09 13.25 -13.63
N ASP A 243 16.12 14.50 -13.17
CA ASP A 243 16.77 14.94 -11.94
C ASP A 243 15.90 14.77 -10.68
N GLN A 244 14.61 14.43 -10.83
CA GLN A 244 13.69 14.25 -9.71
C GLN A 244 14.14 13.08 -8.83
N ARG A 245 14.28 13.34 -7.52
CA ARG A 245 14.53 12.32 -6.50
C ARG A 245 13.28 11.48 -6.24
N LEU A 246 13.49 10.23 -5.90
CA LEU A 246 12.40 9.25 -5.72
C LEU A 246 12.01 9.00 -4.26
N ALA A 247 12.89 9.29 -3.31
CA ALA A 247 12.62 9.20 -1.88
C ALA A 247 13.52 10.14 -1.07
N ASP A 248 13.05 10.59 0.09
CA ASP A 248 13.75 11.54 0.96
C ASP A 248 15.09 10.97 1.50
N PHE A 249 15.12 9.67 1.78
CA PHE A 249 16.27 8.91 2.30
C PHE A 249 17.13 8.27 1.19
N SER A 250 16.92 8.63 -0.09
CA SER A 250 17.65 8.03 -1.20
C SER A 250 18.23 9.07 -2.16
N GLU A 251 19.46 8.82 -2.61
CA GLU A 251 20.10 9.59 -3.69
C GLU A 251 19.59 9.25 -5.08
N VAL A 252 18.78 8.19 -5.23
CA VAL A 252 18.34 7.71 -6.53
C VAL A 252 17.39 8.69 -7.20
N ARG A 253 17.76 9.10 -8.41
CA ARG A 253 16.96 9.95 -9.29
C ARG A 253 16.20 9.15 -10.33
N ALA A 254 15.11 9.71 -10.85
CA ALA A 254 14.26 9.06 -11.85
C ALA A 254 15.05 8.62 -13.09
N GLY A 255 15.96 9.46 -13.61
CA GLY A 255 16.80 9.12 -14.75
C GLY A 255 17.77 7.97 -14.48
N GLN A 256 18.32 7.90 -13.26
CA GLN A 256 19.19 6.79 -12.85
C GLN A 256 18.40 5.49 -12.73
N LEU A 257 17.22 5.54 -12.11
CA LEU A 257 16.34 4.36 -12.02
C LEU A 257 15.91 3.86 -13.40
N LEU A 258 15.63 4.76 -14.35
CA LEU A 258 15.31 4.39 -15.73
C LEU A 258 16.46 3.65 -16.41
N ALA A 259 17.70 4.12 -16.23
CA ALA A 259 18.87 3.45 -16.78
C ALA A 259 19.05 2.05 -16.19
N LEU A 260 18.92 1.92 -14.86
CA LEU A 260 18.98 0.62 -14.17
C LEU A 260 17.90 -0.34 -14.67
N VAL A 261 16.66 0.14 -14.84
CA VAL A 261 15.55 -0.67 -15.36
C VAL A 261 15.77 -1.09 -16.81
N ALA A 262 16.33 -0.20 -17.65
CA ALA A 262 16.64 -0.52 -19.04
C ALA A 262 17.66 -1.65 -19.14
N GLU A 263 18.75 -1.57 -18.36
CA GLU A 263 19.76 -2.63 -18.27
C GLU A 263 19.16 -3.97 -17.85
N GLN A 264 18.30 -3.97 -16.83
CA GLN A 264 17.62 -5.19 -16.39
C GLN A 264 16.68 -5.75 -17.45
N LEU A 265 15.95 -4.91 -18.18
CA LEU A 265 15.06 -5.37 -19.26
C LEU A 265 15.84 -5.87 -20.48
N GLU A 266 17.01 -5.32 -20.78
CA GLU A 266 17.87 -5.83 -21.87
C GLU A 266 18.49 -7.18 -21.54
N ALA A 267 18.80 -7.43 -20.26
CA ALA A 267 19.35 -8.70 -19.82
C ALA A 267 18.32 -9.86 -19.88
N TRP A 268 17.02 -9.57 -19.80
CA TRP A 268 15.97 -10.59 -19.57
C TRP A 268 14.72 -10.46 -20.47
N GLY A 269 14.68 -9.50 -21.39
CA GLY A 269 13.56 -9.22 -22.31
C GLY A 269 13.80 -9.71 -23.73
#